data_AF-A0A3C1ABZ7-F1
#
_entry.id   AF-A0A3C1ABZ7-F1
#
_cell.length_a   1.000
_cell.length_b   1.000
_cell.length_c   1.000
_cell.angle_alpha   90.00
_cell.angle_beta   90.00
_cell.angle_gamma   90.00
#
_symmetry.space_group_name_H-M   'P 1'
#
loop_
_entity.id
_entity.type
_entity.pdbx_description
1 polymer ?
#
loop_
_entity_poly.entity_id
_entity_poly.type
_entity_poly.pdbx_seq_one_letter_code
_entity_poly.pdbx_strand_id
1 'polypeptide(L)'
;MITNKITGKIKISGFIKAVLLLTLIVVVSLTGCKTVRKSESAAQQPPQVKLVKNNAEEEKDSVEYELIVLDPKFESWLATQPPATFYSQQYYETWNQQYVTEWNHRHNNPLRYGSFYETYIDYDPHIDYGLELNYRLYSYFRFIEDEYGIVLVPRARY
;
A
#
# COMPACT_ATOMS: atom_id res chain seq x y z
N MET A 1 88.88 1.58 17.77
CA MET A 1 88.19 1.11 19.00
C MET A 1 86.94 0.31 18.62
N ILE A 2 86.32 -0.42 19.54
CA ILE A 2 85.41 -1.57 19.29
C ILE A 2 84.05 -1.32 19.98
N THR A 3 82.87 -1.72 19.48
CA THR A 3 82.49 -2.40 18.21
C THR A 3 81.72 -1.39 17.30
N ASN A 4 80.54 -1.57 16.64
CA ASN A 4 79.59 -2.67 16.39
C ASN A 4 78.79 -2.41 15.07
N LYS A 5 78.14 -3.43 14.49
CA LYS A 5 77.03 -3.25 13.51
C LYS A 5 76.01 -4.39 13.56
N ILE A 6 74.96 -4.23 14.38
CA ILE A 6 73.83 -5.17 14.48
C ILE A 6 72.75 -4.78 13.46
N THR A 7 72.41 -5.69 12.54
CA THR A 7 71.17 -5.63 11.75
C THR A 7 70.65 -7.05 11.49
N GLY A 8 69.50 -7.39 12.06
CA GLY A 8 68.87 -8.71 11.88
C GLY A 8 68.21 -8.87 10.50
N LYS A 9 68.14 -10.12 10.01
CA LYS A 9 67.47 -10.44 8.73
C LYS A 9 65.94 -10.40 8.89
N ILE A 10 65.33 -9.27 8.55
CA ILE A 10 63.86 -9.12 8.52
C ILE A 10 63.28 -10.09 7.48
N LYS A 11 62.30 -10.92 7.90
CA LYS A 11 61.78 -12.04 7.10
C LYS A 11 60.69 -11.58 6.13
N ILE A 12 61.10 -10.90 5.06
CA ILE A 12 60.25 -10.21 4.06
C ILE A 12 59.05 -11.07 3.57
N SER A 13 59.23 -12.38 3.38
CA SER A 13 58.15 -13.28 2.93
C SER A 13 56.99 -13.42 3.92
N GLY A 14 57.22 -13.17 5.21
CA GLY A 14 56.15 -13.07 6.22
C GLY A 14 55.31 -11.81 6.04
N PHE A 15 55.96 -10.67 5.79
CA PHE A 15 55.28 -9.39 5.50
C PHE A 15 54.47 -9.45 4.20
N ILE A 16 55.01 -10.01 3.12
CA ILE A 16 54.28 -10.14 1.85
C ILE A 16 53.01 -11.00 2.03
N LYS A 17 53.11 -12.13 2.77
CA LYS A 17 51.93 -12.96 3.09
C LYS A 17 50.92 -12.22 3.96
N ALA A 18 51.38 -11.47 4.97
CA ALA A 18 50.48 -10.68 5.82
C ALA A 18 49.74 -9.59 5.02
N VAL A 19 50.43 -8.87 4.13
CA VAL A 19 49.83 -7.83 3.27
C VAL A 19 48.80 -8.44 2.32
N LEU A 20 49.11 -9.56 1.65
CA LEU A 20 48.16 -10.25 0.75
C LEU A 20 46.93 -10.83 1.47
N LEU A 21 47.06 -11.21 2.74
CA LEU A 21 45.95 -11.75 3.53
C LEU A 21 45.07 -10.62 4.11
N LEU A 22 45.67 -9.47 4.41
CA LEU A 22 44.95 -8.28 4.92
C LEU A 22 44.18 -7.56 3.80
N THR A 23 44.72 -7.48 2.58
CA THR A 23 43.98 -6.92 1.43
C THR A 23 42.75 -7.75 1.04
N LEU A 24 42.78 -9.07 1.22
CA LEU A 24 41.63 -9.95 0.94
C LEU A 24 40.41 -9.63 1.84
N ILE A 25 40.65 -9.26 3.10
CA ILE A 25 39.60 -9.02 4.10
C ILE A 25 38.83 -7.71 3.82
N VAL A 26 39.49 -6.69 3.27
CA VAL A 26 38.89 -5.37 3.02
C VAL A 26 37.83 -5.38 1.90
N VAL A 27 37.92 -6.32 0.95
CA VAL A 27 37.04 -6.37 -0.23
C VAL A 27 35.62 -6.88 0.10
N VAL A 28 35.42 -7.59 1.21
CA VAL A 28 34.16 -8.26 1.55
C VAL A 28 33.08 -7.29 2.06
N SER A 29 33.45 -6.08 2.50
CA SER A 29 32.58 -5.19 3.29
C SER A 29 31.69 -4.23 2.50
N LEU A 30 31.49 -4.41 1.19
CA LEU A 30 30.70 -3.47 0.35
C LEU A 30 29.36 -4.00 -0.19
N THR A 31 28.97 -5.25 0.10
CA THR A 31 27.65 -5.79 -0.26
C THR A 31 26.65 -5.68 0.90
N GLY A 32 26.28 -4.44 1.28
CA GLY A 32 25.65 -4.17 2.58
C GLY A 32 24.41 -3.26 2.59
N CYS A 33 23.83 -2.87 1.45
CA CYS A 33 22.59 -2.08 1.46
C CYS A 33 21.65 -2.44 0.30
N LYS A 34 20.64 -3.28 0.57
CA LYS A 34 19.43 -3.35 -0.27
C LYS A 34 18.50 -2.22 0.14
N THR A 35 18.76 -1.02 -0.36
CA THR A 35 17.74 0.04 -0.42
C THR A 35 16.49 -0.57 -1.06
N VAL A 36 15.36 -0.49 -0.35
CA VAL A 36 14.05 -0.78 -0.93
C VAL A 36 13.89 0.20 -2.09
N ARG A 37 13.91 -0.33 -3.33
CA ARG A 37 13.49 0.46 -4.49
C ARG A 37 12.03 0.80 -4.26
N LYS A 38 11.75 2.06 -3.90
CA LYS A 38 10.40 2.61 -4.05
C LYS A 38 10.00 2.33 -5.50
N SER A 39 9.00 1.48 -5.70
CA SER A 39 8.58 1.12 -7.05
C SER A 39 8.13 2.41 -7.73
N GLU A 40 8.81 2.78 -8.81
CA GLU A 40 8.40 3.88 -9.67
C GLU A 40 7.17 3.39 -10.43
N SER A 41 5.99 3.60 -9.82
CA SER A 41 4.74 3.07 -10.35
C SER A 41 4.54 3.59 -11.77
N ALA A 42 4.46 2.67 -12.73
CA ALA A 42 4.26 2.97 -14.13
C ALA A 42 2.86 3.57 -14.31
N ALA A 43 2.80 4.90 -14.20
CA ALA A 43 1.63 5.78 -14.29
C ALA A 43 0.27 5.08 -14.14
N GLN A 44 0.01 4.49 -12.96
CA GLN A 44 -1.33 3.99 -12.65
C GLN A 44 -2.31 5.16 -12.73
N GLN A 45 -3.34 5.03 -13.56
CA GLN A 45 -4.50 5.90 -13.45
C GLN A 45 -5.06 5.76 -12.02
N PRO A 46 -5.43 6.85 -11.37
CA PRO A 46 -5.90 6.80 -9.98
C PRO A 46 -7.16 5.92 -9.89
N PRO A 47 -7.31 5.13 -8.81
CA PRO A 47 -8.36 4.13 -8.69
C PRO A 47 -9.73 4.79 -8.54
N GLN A 48 -10.50 4.89 -9.62
CA GLN A 48 -11.86 5.42 -9.60
C GLN A 48 -12.86 4.40 -9.05
N VAL A 49 -13.87 4.90 -8.36
CA VAL A 49 -15.05 4.14 -7.92
C VAL A 49 -16.32 4.94 -8.22
N LYS A 50 -17.40 4.26 -8.62
CA LYS A 50 -18.69 4.88 -8.87
C LYS A 50 -19.81 4.06 -8.25
N LEU A 51 -20.62 4.71 -7.42
CA LEU A 51 -21.93 4.22 -7.01
C LEU A 51 -22.94 4.60 -8.11
N VAL A 52 -23.65 3.62 -8.65
CA VAL A 52 -24.67 3.80 -9.69
C VAL A 52 -26.02 3.38 -9.12
N LYS A 53 -27.06 4.16 -9.41
CA LYS A 53 -28.46 3.81 -9.10
C LYS A 53 -29.11 3.24 -10.36
N ASN A 54 -29.50 1.99 -10.31
CA ASN A 54 -30.20 1.30 -11.38
C ASN A 54 -31.71 1.33 -11.08
N ASN A 55 -32.44 2.16 -11.82
CA ASN A 55 -33.90 2.06 -11.86
C ASN A 55 -34.26 0.96 -12.88
N ALA A 56 -34.92 -0.12 -12.43
CA ALA A 56 -35.60 -1.03 -13.35
C ALA A 56 -36.79 -0.27 -13.98
N GLU A 57 -36.64 0.13 -15.24
CA GLU A 57 -37.75 0.67 -16.02
C GLU A 57 -38.68 -0.50 -16.39
N GLU A 58 -39.92 -0.41 -15.89
CA GLU A 58 -40.97 -1.45 -15.93
C GLU A 58 -40.80 -2.60 -14.90
N GLU A 59 -41.90 -2.90 -14.19
CA GLU A 59 -42.08 -3.98 -13.17
C GLU A 59 -41.26 -3.93 -11.84
N LYS A 60 -41.64 -2.97 -10.99
CA LYS A 60 -41.84 -3.12 -9.52
C LYS A 60 -40.65 -2.97 -8.53
N ASP A 61 -40.58 -1.75 -7.96
CA ASP A 61 -40.52 -1.49 -6.50
C ASP A 61 -39.24 -1.84 -5.71
N SER A 62 -38.13 -2.22 -6.37
CA SER A 62 -36.79 -2.23 -5.75
C SER A 62 -35.83 -1.34 -6.53
N VAL A 63 -35.14 -0.43 -5.82
CA VAL A 63 -34.01 0.33 -6.37
C VAL A 63 -32.73 -0.47 -6.15
N GLU A 64 -32.08 -0.87 -7.23
CA GLU A 64 -30.77 -1.51 -7.16
C GLU A 64 -29.65 -0.47 -7.22
N TYR A 65 -28.55 -0.77 -6.54
CA TYR A 65 -27.33 0.05 -6.57
C TYR A 65 -26.13 -0.83 -6.93
N GLU A 66 -25.20 -0.29 -7.71
CA GLU A 66 -24.00 -0.99 -8.18
C GLU A 66 -22.75 -0.20 -7.81
N LEU A 67 -21.70 -0.89 -7.33
CA LEU A 67 -20.40 -0.30 -7.04
C LEU A 67 -19.34 -0.73 -8.07
N ILE A 68 -19.17 0.10 -9.09
CA ILE A 68 -18.19 -0.08 -10.15
C ILE A 68 -16.85 0.45 -9.67
N VAL A 69 -15.83 -0.41 -9.60
CA VAL A 69 -14.43 -0.04 -9.30
C VAL A 69 -13.60 -0.24 -10.57
N LEU A 70 -12.82 0.76 -10.96
CA LEU A 70 -12.06 0.74 -12.23
C LEU A 70 -10.59 0.33 -12.09
N ASP A 71 -10.13 0.01 -10.87
CA ASP A 71 -8.77 -0.52 -10.66
C ASP A 71 -8.70 -2.03 -10.99
N PRO A 72 -7.88 -2.46 -11.97
CA PRO A 72 -7.79 -3.86 -12.39
C PRO A 72 -7.20 -4.80 -11.32
N LYS A 73 -6.60 -4.28 -10.25
CA LYS A 73 -6.14 -5.08 -9.10
C LYS A 73 -7.24 -5.35 -8.09
N PHE A 74 -8.32 -4.57 -8.08
CA PHE A 74 -9.31 -4.61 -7.01
C PHE A 74 -9.93 -6.01 -6.85
N GLU A 75 -10.41 -6.62 -7.94
CA GLU A 75 -11.06 -7.94 -7.91
C GLU A 75 -10.09 -9.06 -7.47
N SER A 76 -8.82 -8.99 -7.86
CA SER A 76 -7.82 -10.00 -7.48
C SER A 76 -7.34 -9.84 -6.04
N TRP A 77 -7.31 -8.62 -5.51
CA TRP A 77 -7.12 -8.36 -4.08
C TRP A 77 -8.35 -8.76 -3.25
N LEU A 78 -9.56 -8.47 -3.74
CA LEU A 78 -10.84 -8.77 -3.09
C LEU A 78 -11.03 -10.29 -2.91
N ALA A 79 -10.61 -11.08 -3.90
CA ALA A 79 -10.62 -12.55 -3.84
C ALA A 79 -9.68 -13.15 -2.76
N THR A 80 -8.85 -12.33 -2.10
CA THR A 80 -8.00 -12.75 -0.96
C THR A 80 -8.57 -12.33 0.40
N GLN A 81 -9.65 -11.56 0.44
CA GLN A 81 -10.28 -11.06 1.66
C GLN A 81 -11.26 -12.09 2.28
N PRO A 82 -11.60 -11.95 3.58
CA PRO A 82 -12.73 -12.68 4.17
C PRO A 82 -14.05 -12.36 3.43
N PRO A 83 -14.97 -13.33 3.28
CA PRO A 83 -16.22 -13.13 2.55
C PRO A 83 -17.13 -12.07 3.22
N ALA A 84 -18.11 -11.56 2.47
CA ALA A 84 -19.04 -10.51 2.91
C ALA A 84 -19.78 -10.82 4.23
N THR A 85 -19.96 -12.10 4.56
CA THR A 85 -20.61 -12.55 5.81
C THR A 85 -19.68 -12.56 7.05
N PHE A 86 -18.42 -12.15 6.92
CA PHE A 86 -17.45 -12.16 8.02
C PHE A 86 -17.71 -11.08 9.08
N TYR A 87 -18.24 -9.93 8.68
CA TYR A 87 -18.80 -8.92 9.58
C TYR A 87 -20.29 -8.69 9.28
N SER A 88 -20.99 -8.01 10.18
CA SER A 88 -22.38 -7.61 9.94
C SER A 88 -22.47 -6.45 8.95
N GLN A 89 -23.62 -6.31 8.26
CA GLN A 89 -23.90 -5.15 7.42
C GLN A 89 -23.68 -3.83 8.19
N GLN A 90 -24.18 -3.74 9.43
CA GLN A 90 -24.01 -2.56 10.29
C GLN A 90 -22.53 -2.18 10.54
N TYR A 91 -21.62 -3.16 10.63
CA TYR A 91 -20.19 -2.90 10.75
C TYR A 91 -19.67 -2.22 9.49
N TYR A 92 -19.99 -2.76 8.31
CA TYR A 92 -19.56 -2.19 7.04
C TYR A 92 -20.15 -0.79 6.82
N GLU A 93 -21.44 -0.58 7.07
CA GLU A 93 -22.09 0.74 7.02
C GLU A 93 -21.39 1.77 7.92
N THR A 94 -21.05 1.39 9.16
CA THR A 94 -20.38 2.27 10.13
C THR A 94 -18.99 2.69 9.66
N TRP A 95 -18.26 1.81 8.96
CA TRP A 95 -16.98 2.15 8.34
C TRP A 95 -17.15 2.93 7.04
N ASN A 96 -18.13 2.59 6.21
CA ASN A 96 -18.41 3.26 4.94
C ASN A 96 -18.74 4.74 5.15
N GLN A 97 -19.54 5.08 6.16
CA GLN A 97 -19.78 6.47 6.56
C GLN A 97 -18.48 7.25 6.82
N GLN A 98 -17.55 6.66 7.57
CA GLN A 98 -16.27 7.30 7.92
C GLN A 98 -15.33 7.41 6.71
N TYR A 99 -15.20 6.33 5.94
CA TYR A 99 -14.33 6.29 4.76
C TYR A 99 -14.84 7.19 3.63
N VAL A 100 -16.14 7.19 3.33
CA VAL A 100 -16.76 8.09 2.33
C VAL A 100 -16.59 9.55 2.75
N THR A 101 -16.77 9.87 4.04
CA THR A 101 -16.59 11.24 4.55
C THR A 101 -15.17 11.75 4.27
N GLU A 102 -14.13 10.99 4.61
CA GLU A 102 -12.75 11.40 4.36
C GLU A 102 -12.40 11.34 2.85
N TRP A 103 -12.90 10.35 2.10
CA TRP A 103 -12.71 10.27 0.66
C TRP A 103 -13.28 11.49 -0.07
N ASN A 104 -14.53 11.85 0.21
CA ASN A 104 -15.20 13.02 -0.37
C ASN A 104 -14.55 14.34 0.12
N HIS A 105 -14.06 14.41 1.36
CA HIS A 105 -13.27 15.54 1.85
C HIS A 105 -11.96 15.70 1.04
N ARG A 106 -11.26 14.60 0.71
CA ARG A 106 -10.05 14.63 -0.13
C ARG A 106 -10.35 14.97 -1.60
N HIS A 107 -11.41 14.40 -2.18
CA HIS A 107 -11.94 14.74 -3.52
C HIS A 107 -12.16 16.25 -3.67
N ASN A 108 -12.83 16.87 -2.69
CA ASN A 108 -13.11 18.31 -2.69
C ASN A 108 -11.88 19.21 -2.41
N ASN A 109 -10.71 18.64 -2.10
CA ASN A 109 -9.49 19.38 -1.76
C ASN A 109 -8.26 18.95 -2.61
N PRO A 110 -8.35 18.96 -3.97
CA PRO A 110 -7.30 18.42 -4.84
C PRO A 110 -5.98 19.19 -4.74
N LEU A 111 -6.01 20.48 -4.36
CA LEU A 111 -4.80 21.28 -4.09
C LEU A 111 -3.96 20.74 -2.91
N ARG A 112 -4.56 19.96 -2.01
CA ARG A 112 -3.91 19.37 -0.83
C ARG A 112 -3.63 17.87 -1.01
N TYR A 113 -4.52 17.15 -1.69
CA TYR A 113 -4.51 15.69 -1.77
C TYR A 113 -4.17 15.13 -3.16
N GLY A 114 -4.01 16.01 -4.18
CA GLY A 114 -3.77 15.64 -5.57
C GLY A 114 -5.00 15.05 -6.26
N SER A 115 -4.84 14.68 -7.54
CA SER A 115 -5.88 14.06 -8.37
C SER A 115 -6.04 12.55 -8.11
N PHE A 116 -5.73 12.04 -6.92
CA PHE A 116 -5.93 10.61 -6.61
C PHE A 116 -7.42 10.30 -6.35
N TYR A 117 -8.15 11.26 -5.82
CA TYR A 117 -9.53 11.12 -5.37
C TYR A 117 -10.49 11.66 -6.44
N GLU A 118 -10.47 11.09 -7.65
CA GLU A 118 -11.16 11.70 -8.82
C GLU A 118 -12.70 11.61 -8.77
N THR A 119 -13.25 10.79 -7.88
CA THR A 119 -14.68 10.43 -7.84
C THR A 119 -15.32 10.83 -6.51
N TYR A 120 -16.50 11.45 -6.56
CA TYR A 120 -17.36 11.66 -5.39
C TYR A 120 -18.25 10.44 -5.19
N ILE A 121 -18.42 10.00 -3.93
CA ILE A 121 -19.23 8.83 -3.57
C ILE A 121 -20.48 9.31 -2.82
N ASP A 122 -21.63 9.25 -3.48
CA ASP A 122 -22.92 9.72 -2.95
C ASP A 122 -23.61 8.61 -2.11
N TYR A 123 -23.01 8.31 -0.96
CA TYR A 123 -23.50 7.29 -0.03
C TYR A 123 -24.40 7.92 1.06
N ASP A 124 -25.67 7.56 1.09
CA ASP A 124 -26.64 7.97 2.11
C ASP A 124 -26.79 6.89 3.19
N PRO A 125 -26.42 7.16 4.46
CA PRO A 125 -26.54 6.18 5.54
C PRO A 125 -27.98 5.79 5.92
N HIS A 126 -29.01 6.38 5.31
CA HIS A 126 -30.41 6.01 5.49
C HIS A 126 -30.92 5.04 4.42
N ILE A 127 -30.11 4.69 3.41
CA ILE A 127 -30.46 3.75 2.35
C ILE A 127 -29.88 2.37 2.66
N ASP A 128 -30.73 1.35 2.67
CA ASP A 128 -30.30 -0.05 2.76
C ASP A 128 -29.75 -0.49 1.38
N TYR A 129 -28.43 -0.38 1.23
CA TYR A 129 -27.69 -0.89 0.07
C TYR A 129 -27.43 -2.41 0.13
N GLY A 130 -27.88 -3.10 1.19
CA GLY A 130 -27.61 -4.51 1.45
C GLY A 130 -26.15 -4.81 1.83
N LEU A 131 -25.91 -6.09 2.19
CA LEU A 131 -24.62 -6.57 2.69
C LEU A 131 -23.50 -6.49 1.64
N GLU A 132 -23.75 -6.96 0.41
CA GLU A 132 -22.71 -7.12 -0.62
C GLU A 132 -22.14 -5.78 -1.09
N LEU A 133 -22.98 -4.76 -1.31
CA LEU A 133 -22.50 -3.42 -1.69
C LEU A 133 -21.71 -2.80 -0.55
N ASN A 134 -22.23 -2.88 0.67
CA ASN A 134 -21.54 -2.36 1.85
C ASN A 134 -20.17 -3.05 2.07
N TYR A 135 -20.10 -4.37 1.92
CA TYR A 135 -18.85 -5.12 1.94
C TYR A 135 -17.90 -4.68 0.83
N ARG A 136 -18.38 -4.55 -0.42
CA ARG A 136 -17.56 -4.15 -1.58
C ARG A 136 -16.99 -2.73 -1.41
N LEU A 137 -17.79 -1.80 -0.88
CA LEU A 137 -17.39 -0.41 -0.62
C LEU A 137 -16.34 -0.32 0.50
N TYR A 138 -16.56 -1.02 1.62
CA TYR A 138 -15.56 -1.12 2.68
C TYR A 138 -14.25 -1.73 2.16
N SER A 139 -14.38 -2.77 1.35
CA SER A 139 -13.25 -3.48 0.75
C SER A 139 -12.48 -2.62 -0.25
N TYR A 140 -13.15 -1.75 -1.02
CA TYR A 140 -12.49 -0.75 -1.85
C TYR A 140 -11.61 0.19 -1.03
N PHE A 141 -12.13 0.76 0.07
CA PHE A 141 -11.30 1.62 0.93
C PHE A 141 -10.14 0.87 1.59
N ARG A 142 -10.35 -0.40 1.95
CA ARG A 142 -9.28 -1.26 2.46
C ARG A 142 -8.21 -1.59 1.41
N PHE A 143 -8.60 -1.77 0.15
CA PHE A 143 -7.68 -1.89 -0.98
C PHE A 143 -6.84 -0.61 -1.16
N ILE A 144 -7.43 0.58 -1.02
CA ILE A 144 -6.68 1.85 -1.04
C ILE A 144 -5.65 1.93 0.11
N GLU A 145 -6.03 1.49 1.32
CA GLU A 145 -5.10 1.47 2.47
C GLU A 145 -3.94 0.48 2.27
N ASP A 146 -4.20 -0.68 1.67
CA ASP A 146 -3.24 -1.79 1.60
C ASP A 146 -2.34 -1.75 0.34
N GLU A 147 -2.89 -1.48 -0.85
CA GLU A 147 -2.15 -1.47 -2.12
C GLU A 147 -1.40 -0.14 -2.34
N TYR A 148 -2.00 0.99 -1.94
CA TYR A 148 -1.43 2.33 -2.13
C TYR A 148 -0.76 2.88 -0.86
N GLY A 149 -0.92 2.23 0.30
CA GLY A 149 -0.36 2.69 1.58
C GLY A 149 -1.00 3.98 2.12
N ILE A 150 -2.14 4.38 1.57
CA ILE A 150 -2.84 5.63 1.91
C ILE A 150 -3.76 5.39 3.09
N VAL A 151 -3.39 5.84 4.29
CA VAL A 151 -4.32 5.82 5.43
C VAL A 151 -5.46 6.78 5.14
N LEU A 152 -6.69 6.27 5.13
CA LEU A 152 -7.92 7.06 5.06
C LEU A 152 -8.38 7.35 6.49
N VAL A 153 -8.79 6.31 7.23
CA VAL A 153 -9.28 6.43 8.60
C VAL A 153 -8.30 5.75 9.56
N PRO A 154 -7.72 6.46 10.56
CA PRO A 154 -6.79 5.85 11.51
C PRO A 154 -7.44 4.73 12.33
N ARG A 155 -7.04 3.49 12.07
CA ARG A 155 -7.47 2.32 12.83
C ARG A 155 -6.44 1.98 13.91
N ALA A 156 -6.91 1.59 15.10
CA ALA A 156 -6.04 1.21 16.21
C ALA A 156 -5.18 0.00 15.82
N ARG A 157 -3.86 0.21 15.77
CA ARG A 157 -2.87 -0.87 15.58
C ARG A 157 -2.51 -1.43 16.95
N TYR A 158 -3.02 -2.62 17.24
CA TYR A 158 -2.63 -3.50 18.33
C TYR A 158 -1.42 -4.35 17.95
#